data_AF-A0A944NV61-F1
#
_entry.id   AF-A0A944NV61-F1
#
_cell.length_a   1.000
_cell.length_b   1.000
_cell.length_c   1.000
_cell.angle_alpha   90.00
_cell.angle_beta   90.00
_cell.angle_gamma   90.00
#
_symmetry.space_group_name_H-M   'P 1'
#
loop_
_entity.id
_entity.type
_entity.pdbx_description
1 polymer ?
#
loop_
_entity_poly.entity_id
_entity_poly.type
_entity_poly.pdbx_seq_one_letter_code
_entity_poly.pdbx_strand_id
1 'polypeptide(L)'
;MNKLPDEKALGPGGYGIARITAVYGPSLAVLFVLAALPPLFHGIARDALANADMDLVSIYQALLIIAGQPLLPNPHTGYVYFLSMAGWLHVFDWLNLVSVIDIDVLKAAPDFDQLFAELVVAGRWFSIFLSCLLTGLVYTAVIMVHPNRLHAFALGILFTVGGGGVASQSVMMRTELPSMILLFSAALALMGATRTR
;
A
#
# COMPACT_ATOMS: atom_id res chain seq x y z
N MET A 1 17.90 -38.48 2.17
CA MET A 1 18.17 -37.37 1.23
C MET A 1 16.97 -37.21 0.32
N ASN A 2 16.07 -36.29 0.65
CA ASN A 2 14.90 -35.98 -0.19
C ASN A 2 15.37 -35.22 -1.43
N LYS A 3 15.25 -35.86 -2.61
CA LYS A 3 15.40 -35.16 -3.88
C LYS A 3 14.24 -34.19 -4.03
N LEU A 4 14.54 -32.89 -4.10
CA LEU A 4 13.59 -31.88 -4.59
C LEU A 4 13.22 -32.26 -6.03
N PRO A 5 11.93 -32.23 -6.43
CA PRO A 5 11.54 -32.58 -7.79
C PRO A 5 11.99 -31.49 -8.77
N ASP A 6 12.39 -31.94 -9.95
CA ASP A 6 12.99 -31.17 -11.05
C ASP A 6 12.38 -29.78 -11.29
N GLU A 7 13.29 -28.82 -11.39
CA GLU A 7 13.14 -27.40 -11.74
C GLU A 7 12.75 -27.18 -13.23
N LYS A 8 12.14 -28.19 -13.87
CA LYS A 8 11.72 -28.12 -15.27
C LYS A 8 10.23 -27.81 -15.39
N ALA A 9 9.95 -26.79 -16.19
CA ALA A 9 8.67 -26.37 -16.72
C ALA A 9 7.84 -25.37 -15.88
N LEU A 10 8.36 -24.14 -15.76
CA LEU A 10 7.52 -22.94 -15.92
C LEU A 10 7.25 -22.73 -17.43
N GLY A 11 6.54 -23.67 -18.04
CA GLY A 11 6.06 -23.59 -19.43
C GLY A 11 4.66 -22.97 -19.51
N PRO A 12 4.28 -22.37 -20.65
CA PRO A 12 3.00 -21.71 -20.84
C PRO A 12 1.89 -22.76 -21.03
N GLY A 13 1.31 -23.24 -19.94
CA GLY A 13 0.24 -24.24 -20.02
C GLY A 13 -0.42 -24.53 -18.69
N GLY A 14 -1.61 -23.95 -18.47
CA GLY A 14 -2.71 -24.52 -17.68
C GLY A 14 -2.58 -24.65 -16.15
N TYR A 15 -1.38 -24.63 -15.57
CA TYR A 15 -1.15 -24.81 -14.12
C TYR A 15 -0.71 -23.51 -13.41
N GLY A 16 -1.07 -22.35 -13.99
CA GLY A 16 -0.27 -21.12 -13.92
C GLY A 16 -0.45 -20.18 -12.72
N ILE A 17 -1.57 -20.20 -11.99
CA ILE A 17 -1.79 -19.28 -10.85
C ILE A 17 -1.92 -20.04 -9.54
N ALA A 18 -2.80 -21.03 -9.46
CA ALA A 18 -3.04 -21.78 -8.22
C ALA A 18 -1.77 -22.41 -7.63
N ARG A 19 -0.87 -22.92 -8.48
CA ARG A 19 0.42 -23.49 -8.03
C ARG A 19 1.39 -22.40 -7.56
N ILE A 20 1.45 -21.25 -8.24
CA ILE A 20 2.26 -20.11 -7.81
C ILE A 20 1.75 -19.60 -6.47
N THR A 21 0.44 -19.42 -6.33
CA THR A 21 -0.20 -19.02 -5.08
C THR A 21 0.06 -20.04 -3.96
N ALA A 22 0.00 -21.34 -4.24
CA ALA A 22 0.29 -22.36 -3.22
C ALA A 22 1.77 -22.33 -2.75
N VAL A 23 2.71 -22.07 -3.66
CA VAL A 23 4.14 -22.08 -3.35
C VAL A 23 4.60 -20.78 -2.69
N TYR A 24 4.21 -19.62 -3.25
CA TYR A 24 4.70 -18.30 -2.86
C TYR A 24 3.70 -17.50 -2.02
N GLY A 25 2.41 -17.85 -2.06
CA GLY A 25 1.35 -17.16 -1.31
C GLY A 25 1.55 -17.15 0.20
N PRO A 26 1.96 -18.25 0.85
CA PRO A 26 2.24 -18.23 2.28
C PRO A 26 3.35 -17.24 2.65
N SER A 27 4.41 -17.16 1.83
CA SER A 27 5.50 -16.20 2.02
C SER A 27 5.02 -14.77 1.82
N LEU A 28 4.20 -14.52 0.78
CA LEU A 28 3.60 -13.21 0.54
C LEU A 28 2.70 -12.75 1.69
N ALA A 29 1.87 -13.65 2.23
CA ALA A 29 1.00 -13.35 3.37
C ALA A 29 1.83 -12.93 4.60
N VAL A 30 2.95 -13.61 4.88
CA VAL A 30 3.87 -13.21 5.95
C VAL A 30 4.46 -11.83 5.67
N LEU A 31 4.85 -11.53 4.43
CA LEU A 31 5.38 -10.21 4.07
C LEU A 31 4.33 -9.11 4.24
N PHE A 32 3.05 -9.36 3.93
CA PHE A 32 1.97 -8.42 4.20
C PHE A 32 1.76 -8.16 5.68
N VAL A 33 1.81 -9.21 6.51
CA VAL A 33 1.78 -9.06 7.96
C VAL A 33 2.95 -8.21 8.43
N LEU A 34 4.16 -8.46 7.94
CA LEU A 34 5.34 -7.66 8.29
C LEU A 34 5.23 -6.19 7.84
N ALA A 35 4.58 -5.92 6.71
CA ALA A 35 4.34 -4.55 6.25
C ALA A 35 3.27 -3.83 7.10
N ALA A 36 2.25 -4.55 7.57
CA ALA A 36 1.17 -3.99 8.38
C ALA A 36 1.50 -3.91 9.88
N LEU A 37 2.42 -4.74 10.37
CA LEU A 37 2.71 -4.84 11.80
C LEU A 37 3.20 -3.52 12.42
N PRO A 38 4.11 -2.74 11.81
CA PRO A 38 4.57 -1.48 12.39
C PRO A 38 3.46 -0.47 12.69
N PRO A 39 2.56 -0.10 11.77
CA PRO A 39 1.46 0.84 12.06
C PRO A 39 0.47 0.28 13.07
N LEU A 40 0.20 -1.02 13.02
CA LEU A 40 -0.69 -1.68 14.00
C LEU A 40 -0.09 -1.67 15.40
N PHE A 41 1.23 -1.88 15.52
CA PHE A 41 1.95 -1.82 16.81
C PHE A 41 1.97 -0.40 17.40
N HIS A 42 2.14 0.62 16.56
CA HIS A 42 2.05 2.03 16.99
C HIS A 42 0.61 2.49 17.29
N GLY A 43 -0.39 1.63 17.01
CA GLY A 43 -1.80 1.98 17.05
C GLY A 43 -2.23 2.72 15.78
N ILE A 44 -3.17 2.13 15.05
CA ILE A 44 -3.75 2.75 13.85
C ILE A 44 -4.53 4.03 14.20
N ALA A 45 -5.22 3.99 15.35
CA ALA A 45 -6.01 5.08 15.92
C ALA A 45 -5.23 5.91 16.96
N ARG A 46 -3.89 5.90 16.89
CA ARG A 46 -3.09 6.84 17.68
C ARG A 46 -3.46 8.28 17.31
N ASP A 47 -3.07 9.23 18.16
CA ASP A 47 -3.34 10.66 17.97
C ASP A 47 -3.11 11.10 16.52
N ALA A 48 -4.09 11.81 15.95
CA ALA A 48 -4.03 12.36 14.60
C ALA A 48 -2.85 13.35 14.45
N LEU A 49 -2.47 14.01 15.55
CA LEU A 49 -1.35 14.93 15.61
C LEU A 49 0.01 14.24 15.69
N ALA A 50 0.08 12.93 15.90
CA ALA A 50 1.34 12.19 16.01
C ALA A 50 2.21 12.30 14.75
N ASN A 51 1.58 12.48 13.57
CA ASN A 51 2.25 12.76 12.29
C ASN A 51 1.56 13.95 11.60
N ALA A 52 1.37 15.04 12.34
CA ALA A 52 0.51 16.16 11.94
C ALA A 52 0.85 16.77 10.56
N ASP A 53 2.11 16.71 10.11
CA ASP A 53 2.54 17.33 8.87
C ASP A 53 1.91 16.67 7.63
N MET A 54 1.97 15.35 7.54
CA MET A 54 1.56 14.62 6.35
C MET A 54 0.17 14.01 6.48
N ASP A 55 -0.21 13.52 7.66
CA ASP A 55 -1.51 12.87 7.85
C ASP A 55 -2.65 13.90 7.64
N LEU A 56 -2.57 15.06 8.30
CA LEU A 56 -3.60 16.10 8.20
C LEU A 56 -3.68 16.69 6.79
N VAL A 57 -2.52 17.00 6.21
CA VAL A 57 -2.44 17.62 4.88
C VAL A 57 -2.98 16.68 3.80
N SER A 58 -2.67 15.38 3.89
CA SER A 58 -3.15 14.39 2.93
C SER A 58 -4.67 14.24 2.96
N ILE A 59 -5.25 14.15 4.16
CA ILE A 59 -6.71 14.09 4.34
C ILE A 59 -7.36 15.38 3.83
N TYR A 60 -6.84 16.53 4.22
CA TYR A 60 -7.40 17.81 3.80
C TYR A 60 -7.40 17.98 2.27
N GLN A 61 -6.28 17.67 1.61
CA GLN A 61 -6.19 17.73 0.14
C GLN A 61 -7.14 16.74 -0.54
N ALA A 62 -7.34 15.54 0.03
CA ALA A 62 -8.31 14.58 -0.47
C ALA A 62 -9.76 15.09 -0.33
N LEU A 63 -10.10 15.70 0.82
CA LEU A 63 -11.42 16.32 1.05
C LEU A 63 -11.71 17.46 0.08
N LEU A 64 -10.70 18.28 -0.26
CA LEU A 64 -10.84 19.32 -1.30
C LEU A 64 -11.17 18.71 -2.66
N ILE A 65 -10.51 17.61 -3.04
CA ILE A 65 -10.82 16.89 -4.29
C ILE A 65 -12.27 16.38 -4.28
N ILE A 66 -12.71 15.77 -3.18
CA ILE A 66 -14.08 15.27 -3.01
C ILE A 66 -15.10 16.40 -3.16
N ALA A 67 -14.83 17.56 -2.57
CA ALA A 67 -15.67 18.75 -2.68
C ALA A 67 -15.59 19.46 -4.05
N GLY A 68 -14.79 18.96 -5.00
CA GLY A 68 -14.56 19.60 -6.30
C GLY A 68 -13.82 20.94 -6.19
N GLN A 69 -13.11 21.18 -5.09
CA GLN A 69 -12.34 22.40 -4.81
C GLN A 69 -10.90 22.27 -5.32
N PRO A 70 -10.24 23.39 -5.67
CA PRO A 70 -8.84 23.36 -6.08
C PRO A 70 -7.94 22.95 -4.92
N LEU A 71 -6.94 22.12 -5.21
CA LEU A 71 -5.88 21.77 -4.27
C LEU A 71 -5.09 23.02 -3.86
N LEU A 72 -4.69 23.06 -2.59
CA LEU A 72 -3.83 24.14 -2.10
C LEU A 72 -2.36 23.87 -2.45
N PRO A 73 -1.55 24.92 -2.72
CA PRO A 73 -0.11 24.77 -2.87
C PRO A 73 0.49 24.08 -1.64
N ASN A 74 1.23 23.01 -1.88
CA ASN A 74 1.88 22.22 -0.86
C ASN A 74 3.30 21.83 -1.33
N PRO A 75 4.34 21.98 -0.50
CA PRO A 75 5.69 21.48 -0.83
C PRO A 75 5.71 19.97 -1.16
N HIS A 76 4.76 19.18 -0.63
CA HIS A 76 4.61 17.77 -0.94
C HIS A 76 3.77 17.59 -2.22
N THR A 77 4.43 17.59 -3.38
CA THR A 77 3.76 17.29 -4.66
C THR A 77 3.30 15.83 -4.68
N GLY A 78 1.98 15.62 -4.73
CA GLY A 78 1.36 14.31 -4.48
C GLY A 78 0.02 14.10 -5.17
N TYR A 79 -0.22 14.72 -6.34
CA TYR A 79 -1.53 14.71 -7.00
C TYR A 79 -2.16 13.32 -7.14
N VAL A 80 -1.40 12.33 -7.62
CA VAL A 80 -1.88 10.94 -7.76
C VAL A 80 -2.19 10.34 -6.39
N TYR A 81 -1.40 10.65 -5.37
CA TYR A 81 -1.65 10.21 -4.01
C TYR A 81 -2.95 10.79 -3.45
N PHE A 82 -3.16 12.11 -3.55
CA PHE A 82 -4.38 12.77 -3.06
C PHE A 82 -5.63 12.28 -3.81
N LEU A 83 -5.54 12.09 -5.13
CA LEU A 83 -6.64 11.54 -5.92
C LEU A 83 -6.98 10.09 -5.50
N SER A 84 -5.96 9.27 -5.29
CA SER A 84 -6.17 7.88 -4.85
C SER A 84 -6.72 7.83 -3.42
N MET A 85 -6.28 8.74 -2.55
CA MET A 85 -6.82 8.90 -1.19
C MET A 85 -8.29 9.32 -1.21
N ALA A 86 -8.67 10.27 -2.07
CA ALA A 86 -10.07 10.67 -2.23
C ALA A 86 -10.95 9.46 -2.65
N GLY A 87 -10.47 8.67 -3.62
CA GLY A 87 -11.13 7.42 -4.01
C GLY A 87 -11.22 6.41 -2.84
N TRP A 88 -10.18 6.29 -2.03
CA TRP A 88 -10.17 5.44 -0.84
C TRP A 88 -11.19 5.88 0.22
N LEU A 89 -11.30 7.18 0.47
CA LEU A 89 -12.30 7.72 1.40
C LEU A 89 -13.73 7.47 0.91
N HIS A 90 -14.00 7.58 -0.39
CA HIS A 90 -15.29 7.18 -0.96
C HIS A 90 -15.59 5.69 -0.76
N VAL A 91 -14.59 4.80 -0.81
CA VAL A 91 -14.79 3.38 -0.48
C VAL A 91 -15.17 3.21 0.99
N PHE A 92 -14.51 3.93 1.90
CA PHE A 92 -14.83 3.87 3.34
C PHE A 92 -16.22 4.42 3.63
N ASP A 93 -16.59 5.54 3.02
CA ASP A 93 -17.91 6.15 3.11
C ASP A 93 -18.99 5.19 2.58
N TRP A 94 -18.78 4.60 1.40
CA TRP A 94 -19.68 3.61 0.81
C TRP A 94 -19.88 2.36 1.70
N LEU A 95 -18.83 1.95 2.43
CA LEU A 95 -18.89 0.85 3.39
C LEU A 95 -19.40 1.28 4.78
N ASN A 96 -19.75 2.55 4.99
CA ASN A 96 -20.14 3.14 6.28
C ASN A 96 -19.07 2.94 7.37
N LEU A 97 -17.79 3.01 6.99
CA LEU A 97 -16.64 2.91 7.90
C LEU A 97 -16.14 4.27 8.41
N VAL A 98 -16.59 5.37 7.79
CA VAL A 98 -16.39 6.75 8.22
C VAL A 98 -17.73 7.46 8.26
N SER A 99 -17.85 8.43 9.15
CA SER A 99 -19.13 9.12 9.37
C SER A 99 -19.42 10.21 8.33
N VAL A 100 -18.38 10.91 7.87
CA VAL A 100 -18.53 12.04 6.93
C VAL A 100 -17.24 12.26 6.14
N ILE A 101 -17.37 12.48 4.84
CA ILE A 101 -16.26 12.87 3.95
C ILE A 101 -16.48 14.24 3.28
N ASP A 102 -17.61 14.90 3.57
CA ASP A 102 -17.88 16.26 3.10
C ASP A 102 -17.18 17.28 4.01
N ILE A 103 -16.34 18.12 3.42
CA ILE A 103 -15.51 19.07 4.16
C ILE A 103 -16.31 20.19 4.82
N ASP A 104 -17.42 20.61 4.23
CA ASP A 104 -18.23 21.71 4.73
C ASP A 104 -19.12 21.23 5.89
N VAL A 105 -19.64 20.01 5.79
CA VAL A 105 -20.31 19.33 6.92
C VAL A 105 -19.32 19.12 8.06
N LEU A 106 -18.12 18.63 7.77
CA LEU A 106 -17.08 18.39 8.77
C LEU A 106 -16.73 19.68 9.53
N LYS A 107 -16.47 20.79 8.81
CA LYS A 107 -16.14 22.09 9.42
C LYS A 107 -17.25 22.65 10.30
N ALA A 108 -18.51 22.34 10.00
CA ALA A 108 -19.67 22.80 10.77
C ALA A 108 -19.96 21.91 11.99
N ALA A 109 -19.32 20.74 12.09
CA ALA A 109 -19.61 19.76 13.13
C ALA A 109 -19.01 20.17 14.49
N PRO A 110 -19.76 20.04 15.60
CA PRO A 110 -19.25 20.33 16.94
C PRO A 110 -18.17 19.35 17.42
N ASP A 111 -18.12 18.17 16.82
CA ASP A 111 -17.23 17.04 17.08
C ASP A 111 -16.16 16.87 15.98
N PHE A 112 -15.76 17.99 15.36
CA PHE A 112 -14.76 18.04 14.28
C PHE A 112 -13.53 17.17 14.55
N ASP A 113 -12.91 17.28 15.72
CA ASP A 113 -11.65 16.57 16.03
C ASP A 113 -11.82 15.05 15.96
N GLN A 114 -12.96 14.54 16.43
CA GLN A 114 -13.27 13.11 16.39
C GLN A 114 -13.50 12.65 14.95
N LEU A 115 -14.35 13.36 14.21
CA LEU A 115 -14.67 13.03 12.82
C LEU A 115 -13.44 13.11 11.92
N PHE A 116 -12.57 14.11 12.14
CA PHE A 116 -11.32 14.23 11.41
C PHE A 116 -10.35 13.09 11.77
N ALA A 117 -10.30 12.67 13.03
CA ALA A 117 -9.49 11.53 13.44
C ALA A 117 -9.93 10.22 12.77
N GLU A 118 -11.24 9.99 12.57
CA GLU A 118 -11.75 8.85 11.81
C GLU A 118 -11.19 8.82 10.37
N LEU A 119 -11.18 9.98 9.71
CA LEU A 119 -10.61 10.13 8.36
C LEU A 119 -9.11 9.86 8.34
N VAL A 120 -8.36 10.34 9.34
CA VAL A 120 -6.92 10.04 9.48
C VAL A 120 -6.69 8.54 9.65
N VAL A 121 -7.52 7.85 10.45
CA VAL A 121 -7.44 6.39 10.59
C VAL A 121 -7.71 5.68 9.26
N ALA A 122 -8.72 6.11 8.50
CA ALA A 122 -8.99 5.60 7.16
C ALA A 122 -7.79 5.82 6.23
N GLY A 123 -7.16 6.99 6.26
CA GLY A 123 -5.95 7.29 5.48
C GLY A 123 -4.73 6.46 5.88
N ARG A 124 -4.58 6.10 7.16
CA ARG A 124 -3.50 5.20 7.60
C ARG A 124 -3.72 3.76 7.13
N TRP A 125 -4.97 3.30 7.06
CA TRP A 125 -5.29 2.04 6.39
C TRP A 125 -4.92 2.04 4.91
N PHE A 126 -5.07 3.19 4.24
CA PHE A 126 -4.59 3.35 2.87
C PHE A 126 -3.07 3.19 2.77
N SER A 127 -2.29 3.76 3.69
CA SER A 127 -0.82 3.56 3.74
C SER A 127 -0.43 2.08 3.92
N ILE A 128 -1.15 1.34 4.76
CA ILE A 128 -0.97 -0.12 4.92
C ILE A 128 -1.26 -0.82 3.59
N PHE A 129 -2.39 -0.51 2.96
CA PHE A 129 -2.78 -1.10 1.68
C PHE A 129 -1.73 -0.86 0.60
N LEU A 130 -1.27 0.38 0.41
CA LEU A 130 -0.22 0.73 -0.56
C LEU A 130 1.11 0.04 -0.24
N SER A 131 1.47 -0.07 1.04
CA SER A 131 2.68 -0.77 1.48
C SER A 131 2.62 -2.27 1.15
N CYS A 132 1.48 -2.92 1.40
CA CYS A 132 1.26 -4.30 1.00
C CYS A 132 1.32 -4.45 -0.53
N LEU A 133 0.70 -3.56 -1.28
CA LEU A 133 0.74 -3.58 -2.74
C LEU A 133 2.18 -3.48 -3.27
N LEU A 134 2.96 -2.51 -2.78
CA LEU A 134 4.36 -2.35 -3.14
C LEU A 134 5.18 -3.62 -2.82
N THR A 135 5.04 -4.15 -1.60
CA THR A 135 5.69 -5.39 -1.19
C THR A 135 5.34 -6.56 -2.11
N GLY A 136 4.07 -6.67 -2.52
CA GLY A 136 3.63 -7.70 -3.46
C GLY A 136 4.25 -7.56 -4.84
N LEU A 137 4.34 -6.34 -5.37
CA LEU A 137 4.98 -6.07 -6.66
C LEU A 137 6.47 -6.42 -6.62
N VAL A 138 7.19 -5.98 -5.58
CA VAL A 138 8.61 -6.29 -5.42
C VAL A 138 8.84 -7.79 -5.26
N TYR A 139 8.05 -8.46 -4.43
CA TYR A 139 8.15 -9.90 -4.24
C TYR A 139 7.91 -10.66 -5.56
N THR A 140 6.91 -10.24 -6.33
CA THR A 140 6.64 -10.80 -7.66
C THR A 140 7.81 -10.58 -8.62
N ALA A 141 8.40 -9.37 -8.62
CA ALA A 141 9.57 -9.05 -9.44
C ALA A 141 10.76 -9.96 -9.12
N VAL A 142 11.01 -10.20 -7.83
CA VAL A 142 12.07 -11.11 -7.37
C VAL A 142 11.80 -12.55 -7.80
N ILE A 143 10.57 -13.06 -7.64
CA ILE A 143 10.21 -14.41 -8.09
C ILE A 143 10.38 -14.54 -9.59
N MET A 144 10.03 -13.51 -10.35
CA MET A 144 10.25 -13.51 -11.79
C MET A 144 11.74 -13.71 -12.04
N VAL A 145 12.62 -12.81 -11.59
CA VAL A 145 14.06 -12.87 -11.89
C VAL A 145 14.73 -14.14 -11.36
N HIS A 146 14.42 -14.56 -10.14
CA HIS A 146 15.08 -15.66 -9.45
C HIS A 146 14.05 -16.55 -8.73
N PRO A 147 13.53 -17.62 -9.37
CA PRO A 147 12.36 -18.38 -8.89
C PRO A 147 12.62 -19.26 -7.66
N ASN A 148 13.73 -19.07 -6.95
CA ASN A 148 13.99 -19.77 -5.69
C ASN A 148 13.20 -19.13 -4.53
N ARG A 149 12.26 -19.88 -3.95
CA ARG A 149 11.37 -19.43 -2.88
C ARG A 149 12.10 -18.85 -1.68
N LEU A 150 13.18 -19.49 -1.22
CA LEU A 150 13.90 -19.07 -0.01
C LEU A 150 14.57 -17.72 -0.24
N HIS A 151 15.23 -17.55 -1.39
CA HIS A 151 15.88 -16.30 -1.76
C HIS A 151 14.86 -15.17 -1.96
N ALA A 152 13.75 -15.45 -2.66
CA ALA A 152 12.68 -14.49 -2.84
C ALA A 152 12.08 -14.04 -1.50
N PHE A 153 11.88 -14.98 -0.57
CA PHE A 153 11.37 -14.67 0.75
C PHE A 153 12.36 -13.86 1.60
N ALA A 154 13.64 -14.25 1.60
CA ALA A 154 14.69 -13.54 2.33
C ALA A 154 14.85 -12.09 1.83
N LEU A 155 14.89 -11.89 0.51
CA LEU A 155 14.93 -10.55 -0.10
C LEU A 155 13.64 -9.77 0.18
N GLY A 156 12.49 -10.43 0.15
CA GLY A 156 11.21 -9.82 0.51
C GLY A 156 11.20 -9.31 1.95
N ILE A 157 11.71 -10.08 2.91
CA ILE A 157 11.85 -9.65 4.31
C ILE A 157 12.79 -8.44 4.39
N LEU A 158 13.95 -8.52 3.73
CA LEU A 158 14.95 -7.47 3.75
C LEU A 158 14.43 -6.16 3.15
N PHE A 159 13.60 -6.23 2.12
CA PHE A 159 12.91 -5.07 1.55
C PHE A 159 11.79 -4.53 2.47
N THR A 160 10.97 -5.41 3.03
CA THR A 160 9.79 -5.03 3.81
C THR A 160 10.18 -4.41 5.15
N VAL A 161 11.14 -5.03 5.85
CA VAL A 161 11.55 -4.68 7.21
C VAL A 161 12.90 -3.96 7.23
N GLY A 162 13.81 -4.28 6.32
CA GLY A 162 15.16 -3.74 6.32
C GLY A 162 15.21 -2.25 5.95
N GLY A 163 16.17 -1.55 6.56
CA GLY A 163 16.46 -0.14 6.27
C GLY A 163 15.34 0.85 6.60
N GLY A 164 14.27 0.41 7.26
CA GLY A 164 13.10 1.25 7.56
C GLY A 164 12.27 1.61 6.33
N GLY A 165 12.51 1.01 5.16
CA GLY A 165 11.89 1.40 3.88
C GLY A 165 10.37 1.32 3.90
N VAL A 166 9.77 0.15 3.62
CA VAL A 166 8.30 0.02 3.56
C VAL A 166 7.65 0.19 4.94
N ALA A 167 8.29 -0.32 6.00
CA ALA A 167 7.80 -0.21 7.35
C ALA A 167 7.56 1.25 7.79
N SER A 168 8.47 2.19 7.52
CA SER A 168 8.24 3.61 7.88
C SER A 168 7.14 4.25 7.05
N GLN A 169 7.04 3.87 5.77
CA GLN A 169 6.04 4.37 4.83
C GLN A 169 4.63 3.85 5.16
N SER A 170 4.53 2.69 5.82
CA SER A 170 3.25 2.15 6.29
C SER A 170 2.71 2.86 7.54
N VAL A 171 3.58 3.51 8.34
CA VAL A 171 3.19 4.18 9.58
C VAL A 171 2.48 5.49 9.31
N MET A 172 2.90 6.27 8.31
CA MET A 172 2.39 7.62 8.04
C MET A 172 1.93 7.76 6.59
N MET A 173 1.06 8.74 6.32
CA MET A 173 0.65 9.05 4.95
C MET A 173 1.84 9.63 4.16
N ARG A 174 2.19 8.99 3.04
CA ARG A 174 3.39 9.32 2.26
C ARG A 174 3.09 9.35 0.78
N THR A 175 3.42 10.46 0.13
CA THR A 175 3.15 10.70 -1.29
C THR A 175 4.09 9.93 -2.21
N GLU A 176 5.16 9.35 -1.67
CA GLU A 176 6.17 8.59 -2.38
C GLU A 176 5.75 7.14 -2.67
N LEU A 177 4.77 6.58 -1.95
CA LEU A 177 4.33 5.20 -2.16
C LEU A 177 3.74 4.94 -3.56
N PRO A 178 2.83 5.78 -4.09
CA PRO A 178 2.30 5.59 -5.44
C PRO A 178 3.38 5.63 -6.54
N SER A 179 4.39 6.48 -6.42
CA SER A 179 5.45 6.55 -7.44
C SER A 179 6.28 5.27 -7.47
N MET A 180 6.58 4.69 -6.30
CA MET A 180 7.24 3.38 -6.20
C MET A 180 6.36 2.26 -6.77
N ILE A 181 5.06 2.25 -6.48
CA ILE A 181 4.11 1.28 -7.03
C ILE A 181 4.08 1.34 -8.56
N LEU A 182 4.01 2.54 -9.14
CA LEU A 182 4.03 2.73 -10.59
C LEU A 182 5.35 2.28 -11.21
N LEU A 183 6.48 2.61 -10.58
CA LEU A 183 7.82 2.19 -11.03
C LEU A 183 7.93 0.66 -11.08
N PHE A 184 7.57 -0.04 -10.00
CA PHE A 184 7.64 -1.49 -9.95
C PHE A 184 6.60 -2.17 -10.86
N SER A 185 5.42 -1.57 -11.03
CA SER A 185 4.42 -2.03 -11.99
C SER A 185 4.94 -1.95 -13.42
N ALA A 186 5.60 -0.84 -13.79
CA ALA A 186 6.22 -0.68 -15.10
C ALA A 186 7.36 -1.69 -15.32
N ALA A 187 8.20 -1.91 -14.31
CA ALA A 187 9.27 -2.91 -14.36
C ALA A 187 8.72 -4.33 -14.56
N LEU A 188 7.66 -4.70 -13.83
CA LEU A 188 6.97 -5.99 -13.99
C LEU A 188 6.38 -6.16 -15.39
N ALA A 189 5.72 -5.13 -15.92
CA ALA A 189 5.18 -5.14 -17.27
C ALA A 189 6.28 -5.36 -18.32
N LEU A 190 7.42 -4.68 -18.18
CA LEU A 190 8.57 -4.85 -19.08
C LEU A 190 9.20 -6.25 -18.99
N MET A 191 9.38 -6.78 -17.78
CA MET A 191 9.87 -8.15 -17.58
C MET A 191 8.89 -9.18 -18.15
N GLY A 192 7.58 -8.95 -18.00
CA GLY A 192 6.55 -9.78 -18.59
C GLY A 192 6.58 -9.77 -20.12
N ALA A 193 6.79 -8.61 -20.73
CA ALA A 193 6.85 -8.46 -22.19
C ALA A 193 8.12 -9.08 -22.81
N THR A 194 9.25 -9.04 -22.11
CA THR A 194 10.51 -9.69 -22.55
C THR A 194 10.48 -11.21 -22.32
N ARG A 195 9.79 -11.64 -21.27
CA ARG A 195 9.06 -12.91 -21.09
C ARG A 195 8.69 -13.75 -22.31
N THR A 196 7.85 -13.11 -23.09
CA THR A 196 6.94 -13.74 -24.04
C THR A 196 7.53 -13.83 -25.44
N ARG A 197 8.85 -13.63 -25.57
CA ARG A 197 9.62 -13.82 -26.79
C ARG A 197 10.61 -14.96 -26.59
#